data_AF-A0ABD5T9R1-F1
#
_entry.id   AF-A0ABD5T9R1-F1
#
_cell.length_a   1.000
_cell.length_b   1.000
_cell.length_c   1.000
_cell.angle_alpha   90.00
_cell.angle_beta   90.00
_cell.angle_gamma   90.00
#
_symmetry.space_group_name_H-M   'P 1'
#
loop_
_entity.id
_entity.type
_entity.pdbx_description
1 polymer ?
#
loop_
_entity_poly.entity_id
_entity_poly.type
_entity_poly.pdbx_seq_one_letter_code
_entity_poly.pdbx_strand_id
1 'polypeptide(L)' 'DRGVLAPAIRPPTVPVGMSRLRVAPTAAHTHEQLNRCLDAFEAAGEEVGLR' A
#
# COMPACT_ATOMS: atom_id res chain seq x y z
N ASP A 1 11.16 -6.54 0.08
CA ASP A 1 10.94 -7.76 0.90
C ASP A 1 9.62 -8.47 0.60
N ARG A 2 8.47 -7.80 0.49
CA ARG A 2 7.14 -8.46 0.31
C ARG A 2 6.60 -8.54 -1.14
N GLY A 3 7.40 -8.15 -2.14
CA GLY A 3 7.02 -8.25 -3.55
C GLY A 3 5.92 -7.30 -4.05
N VAL A 4 5.57 -6.27 -3.26
CA VAL A 4 4.56 -5.25 -3.59
C VAL A 4 5.24 -3.88 -3.64
N LEU A 5 4.99 -3.12 -4.72
CA LEU A 5 5.46 -1.75 -4.88
C LEU A 5 4.27 -0.78 -4.72
N ALA A 6 4.24 -0.05 -3.61
CA ALA A 6 3.23 0.97 -3.33
C ALA A 6 3.91 2.32 -3.00
N PRO A 7 3.87 3.32 -3.91
CA PRO A 7 4.44 4.62 -3.66
C PRO A 7 3.77 5.35 -2.49
N ALA A 8 4.58 5.85 -1.55
CA ALA A 8 4.12 6.76 -0.53
C ALA A 8 3.97 8.18 -1.10
N ILE A 9 2.83 8.81 -0.86
CA ILE A 9 2.60 10.23 -1.14
C ILE A 9 2.56 11.00 0.19
N ARG A 10 3.39 12.04 0.27
CA ARG A 10 3.68 12.81 1.50
C ARG A 10 3.66 14.31 1.17
N PRO A 11 3.63 15.20 2.18
CA PRO A 11 3.82 16.63 1.95
C PRO A 11 5.10 16.92 1.13
N PRO A 12 5.08 17.93 0.23
CA PRO A 12 4.01 18.90 0.00
C PRO A 12 2.89 18.42 -0.95
N THR A 13 2.99 17.23 -1.54
CA THR A 13 2.01 16.72 -2.52
C THR A 13 0.62 16.49 -1.91
N VAL A 14 0.55 16.22 -0.60
CA VAL A 14 -0.68 16.15 0.20
C VAL A 14 -0.54 17.01 1.45
N PRO A 15 -1.65 17.45 2.08
CA PRO A 15 -1.59 18.19 3.35
C PRO A 15 -0.82 17.45 4.44
N VAL A 16 -0.24 18.20 5.37
CA VAL A 16 0.41 17.64 6.57
C VAL A 16 -0.58 16.78 7.35
N GLY A 17 -0.13 15.61 7.82
CA GLY A 17 -0.98 14.63 8.49
C GLY A 17 -1.84 13.76 7.56
N MET A 18 -1.80 13.99 6.25
CA MET A 18 -2.57 13.23 5.26
C MET A 18 -1.72 12.37 4.33
N SER A 19 -0.53 11.98 4.78
CA SER A 19 0.32 11.01 4.08
C SER A 19 -0.44 9.70 3.87
N ARG A 20 -0.29 9.08 2.70
CA ARG A 20 -0.96 7.82 2.35
C ARG A 20 -0.19 7.06 1.29
N LEU A 21 -0.51 5.79 1.11
CA LEU A 21 -0.02 5.01 -0.03
C LEU A 21 -0.93 5.23 -1.24
N ARG A 22 -0.36 5.39 -2.43
CA ARG A 22 -1.11 5.42 -3.69
C ARG A 22 -1.03 4.04 -4.34
N VAL A 23 -2.18 3.38 -4.47
CA VAL A 23 -2.30 2.08 -5.12
C VAL A 23 -3.17 2.23 -6.37
N ALA A 24 -2.71 1.69 -7.49
CA ALA A 24 -3.38 1.80 -8.80
C ALA A 24 -3.43 0.43 -9.48
N PRO A 25 -4.32 -0.48 -9.03
CA PRO A 25 -4.50 -1.77 -9.70
C PRO A 25 -5.03 -1.54 -11.13
N THR A 26 -4.67 -2.46 -12.02
CA THR A 26 -5.10 -2.43 -13.43
C THR A 26 -5.74 -3.77 -13.78
N ALA A 27 -6.45 -3.84 -14.91
CA ALA A 27 -7.07 -5.09 -15.38
C ALA A 27 -6.06 -6.23 -15.63
N ALA A 28 -4.77 -5.93 -15.76
CA ALA A 28 -3.73 -6.95 -15.88
C ALA A 28 -3.40 -7.65 -14.55
N HIS A 29 -3.84 -7.11 -13.41
CA HIS A 29 -3.63 -7.75 -12.11
C HIS A 29 -4.63 -8.89 -11.92
N THR A 30 -4.11 -10.05 -11.57
CA THR A 30 -4.90 -11.22 -11.19
C THR A 30 -5.41 -11.08 -9.75
N HIS A 31 -6.47 -11.81 -9.43
CA HIS A 31 -6.99 -11.88 -8.05
C HIS A 31 -5.92 -12.36 -7.06
N GLU A 32 -5.07 -13.30 -7.44
CA GLU A 32 -3.97 -13.77 -6.58
C GLU A 32 -2.98 -12.65 -6.27
N GLN A 33 -2.61 -11.83 -7.27
CA GLN A 33 -1.73 -10.68 -7.06
C GLN A 33 -2.38 -9.63 -6.15
N LEU A 34 -3.69 -9.41 -6.27
CA LEU A 34 -4.42 -8.50 -5.39
C LEU A 34 -4.47 -9.02 -3.95
N ASN A 35 -4.75 -10.31 -3.76
CA ASN A 35 -4.75 -10.93 -2.43
C ASN A 35 -3.37 -10.83 -1.77
N ARG A 36 -2.30 -11.15 -2.49
CA ARG A 36 -0.93 -10.98 -2.00
C ARG A 36 -0.61 -9.53 -1.61
N CYS A 37 -1.17 -8.56 -2.34
CA CYS A 37 -1.02 -7.14 -2.03
C CYS A 37 -1.70 -6.78 -0.70
N LEU A 38 -2.92 -7.29 -0.48
CA LEU A 38 -3.66 -7.08 0.76
C LEU A 38 -2.94 -7.71 1.95
N ASP A 39 -2.51 -8.97 1.84
CA ASP A 39 -1.76 -9.68 2.89
C ASP A 39 -0.47 -8.91 3.27
N ALA A 40 0.22 -8.34 2.27
CA ALA A 40 1.41 -7.54 2.49
C ALA A 40 1.12 -6.23 3.23
N PHE A 41 -0.02 -5.57 2.96
CA PHE A 41 -0.42 -4.36 3.66
C PHE A 41 -0.88 -4.63 5.09
N GLU A 42 -1.61 -5.70 5.33
CA GLU A 42 -2.00 -6.12 6.68
C GLU A 42 -0.76 -6.38 7.53
N ALA A 43 0.16 -7.24 7.05
CA ALA A 43 1.38 -7.56 7.78
C ALA A 43 2.26 -6.33 8.03
N ALA A 44 2.36 -5.42 7.05
CA ALA A 44 3.13 -4.19 7.22
C ALA A 44 2.46 -3.19 8.20
N GLY A 45 1.12 -3.09 8.17
CA GLY A 45 0.35 -2.27 9.10
C GLY A 45 0.51 -2.74 10.54
N GLU A 46 0.40 -4.05 10.77
CA GLU A 46 0.63 -4.66 12.08
C GLU A 46 2.03 -4.39 12.62
N GLU A 47 3.06 -4.53 11.77
CA GLU A 47 4.47 -4.27 12.14
C GLU A 47 4.68 -2.84 12.67
N VAL A 48 3.94 -1.87 12.13
CA VAL A 48 4.05 -0.45 12.51
C VAL A 48 2.94 0.01 13.47
N GLY A 49 2.10 -0.90 13.97
CA GLY A 49 1.03 -0.60 14.92
C GLY A 49 -0.17 0.15 14.33
N LEU A 50 -0.35 0.07 13.00
CA LEU A 50 -1.52 0.58 12.29
C LEU A 50 -2.43 -0.61 11.98
N ARG A 51 -3.45 -0.85 12.81
CA ARG A 51 -4.49 -1.87 12.59
C ARG A 51 -5.82 -1.20 12.25
#